data_AF-A0A3B8MJB6-F1
#
_entry.id   AF-A0A3B8MJB6-F1
#
_cell.length_a   1.000
_cell.length_b   1.000
_cell.length_c   1.000
_cell.angle_alpha   90.00
_cell.angle_beta   90.00
_cell.angle_gamma   90.00
#
_symmetry.space_group_name_H-M   'P 1'
#
loop_
_entity.id
_entity.type
_entity.pdbx_description
1 polymer ?
#
loop_
_entity_poly.entity_id
_entity_poly.type
_entity_poly.pdbx_seq_one_letter_code
_entity_poly.pdbx_strand_id
1 'polypeptide(L)'
;MRDESGESGLAPHFTGYPDTGAWLTNLTDRQRSTMDTPILLTDEQMQEFLVTGYLVFYPDVPDGIHDTIYHRLNEIIDEEPNPGNNILPRVPEMRHILNSPEVRGALISVLGEDYLEHPHRFCHPVWPVKKPLSPKATEEKLSKNSHQDGYTPLGHPKQHYLRYARIMYYPQDSPVEVGPTHVIPGTQFNKGLTDEDRDRLIPVTGKAGTVSLTHFDVGHAAGVNQMPKFRHMIKFLYLRGEQPRQPSWDSQSTEWKRPVQVTVPYDLEIVWAHGWDWVCGKADRYASWKQVHADAMADAATLIDRAGSNHEVADRIAAIQAIASLAEAGASAVPTLVSFLDTDHQAVRTASIYALGAVGEAAVEPLIDHLRADGQREDGKDLPKGWSEGAISMEDAANALGAIGAPAVDALRALLLESDGWAGINAAFALGEMDEVASPAVPDLVKCLTETRSHRKIRTVLDTLGNIRKDVPVKAISALFFEDRPEWDEDIHRWWTPTDGVRTHAAMNLARLGTDAADAEDDLLKALDDPCGHAGSFAMNALQRIGSPSALAATMDYLMSQRWDASVDGVRQF
;
A
#
# COMPACT_ATOMS: atom_id res chain seq x y z
N MET A 1 -37.16 41.35 -27.22
CA MET A 1 -37.12 42.82 -27.02
C MET A 1 -36.24 43.06 -25.81
N ARG A 2 -35.32 44.00 -25.95
CA ARG A 2 -34.26 44.35 -24.98
C ARG A 2 -34.84 44.81 -23.64
N ASP A 3 -34.08 44.60 -22.58
CA ASP A 3 -33.79 45.67 -21.62
C ASP A 3 -32.34 45.50 -21.13
N GLU A 4 -31.59 46.60 -21.28
CA GLU A 4 -30.20 46.84 -20.96
C GLU A 4 -30.17 47.72 -19.71
N SER A 5 -29.52 47.30 -18.62
CA SER A 5 -28.82 48.23 -17.70
C SER A 5 -28.11 47.45 -16.59
N GLY A 6 -26.80 47.65 -16.48
CA GLY A 6 -25.99 47.02 -15.44
C GLY A 6 -24.50 47.22 -15.70
N GLU A 7 -24.06 48.45 -15.46
CA GLU A 7 -22.71 49.01 -15.46
C GLU A 7 -21.51 48.04 -15.43
N SER A 8 -20.63 48.23 -16.40
CA SER A 8 -19.29 47.66 -16.52
C SER A 8 -18.35 48.19 -15.43
N GLY A 9 -18.14 47.41 -14.38
CA GLY A 9 -16.97 47.50 -13.52
C GLY A 9 -15.84 46.62 -14.09
N LEU A 10 -14.96 47.21 -14.90
CA LEU A 10 -13.71 46.57 -15.31
C LEU A 10 -12.87 46.28 -14.04
N ALA A 11 -12.81 45.01 -13.65
CA ALA A 11 -11.80 44.53 -12.72
C ALA A 11 -10.41 44.75 -13.36
N PRO A 12 -9.39 45.17 -12.58
CA PRO A 12 -8.07 45.38 -13.13
C PRO A 12 -7.50 44.04 -13.62
N HIS A 13 -7.14 44.00 -14.90
CA HIS A 13 -6.27 42.96 -15.44
C HIS A 13 -4.96 42.98 -14.65
N PHE A 14 -4.80 42.05 -13.72
CA PHE A 14 -3.50 41.76 -13.11
C PHE A 14 -2.68 40.96 -14.12
N THR A 15 -2.01 41.68 -15.01
CA THR A 15 -0.91 41.12 -15.82
C THR A 15 0.30 40.98 -14.91
N GLY A 16 0.48 39.81 -14.33
CA GLY A 16 1.60 39.53 -13.45
C GLY A 16 1.67 38.07 -13.05
N TYR A 17 1.89 37.18 -14.02
CA TYR A 17 2.50 35.89 -13.69
C TYR A 17 3.86 36.20 -13.04
N PRO A 18 4.16 35.68 -11.82
CA PRO A 18 5.52 35.64 -11.36
C PRO A 18 6.34 34.87 -12.39
N ASP A 19 7.52 35.38 -12.72
CA ASP A 19 8.46 34.71 -13.63
C ASP A 19 8.78 33.31 -13.08
N THR A 20 8.12 32.28 -13.63
CA THR A 20 8.29 30.88 -13.24
C THR A 20 9.66 30.32 -13.64
N GLY A 21 10.46 31.09 -14.40
CA GLY A 21 11.79 30.72 -14.87
C GLY A 21 12.96 31.25 -14.03
N ALA A 22 12.76 32.23 -13.15
CA ALA A 22 13.85 32.89 -12.42
C ALA A 22 14.51 32.05 -11.30
N TRP A 23 13.93 30.90 -10.94
CA TRP A 23 14.34 30.08 -9.81
C TRP A 23 15.36 28.99 -10.19
N LEU A 24 15.34 28.52 -11.44
CA LEU A 24 16.32 27.54 -11.96
C LEU A 24 17.72 28.13 -12.15
N THR A 25 17.82 29.45 -12.31
CA THR A 25 19.08 30.15 -12.61
C THR A 25 19.89 30.56 -11.38
N ASN A 26 19.34 30.41 -10.16
CA ASN A 26 19.96 30.89 -8.92
C ASN A 26 20.48 29.79 -7.97
N LEU A 27 20.44 28.51 -8.36
CA LEU A 27 20.98 27.41 -7.55
C LEU A 27 22.48 27.21 -7.84
N THR A 28 23.32 27.29 -6.81
CA THR A 28 24.74 26.94 -6.91
C THR A 28 24.91 25.44 -7.19
N ASP A 29 25.99 25.01 -7.85
CA ASP A 29 26.26 23.58 -8.14
C ASP A 29 26.32 22.72 -6.86
N ARG A 30 26.65 23.33 -5.72
CA ARG A 30 26.63 22.67 -4.41
C ARG A 30 25.20 22.44 -3.89
N GLN A 31 24.27 23.35 -4.16
CA GLN A 31 22.85 23.19 -3.84
C GLN A 31 22.15 22.18 -4.76
N ARG A 32 22.61 22.06 -6.02
CA ARG A 32 22.18 20.97 -6.91
C ARG A 32 22.68 19.60 -6.41
N SER A 33 23.95 19.52 -6.02
CA SER A 33 24.56 18.29 -5.48
C SER A 33 23.93 17.78 -4.18
N THR A 34 23.37 18.65 -3.32
CA THR A 34 22.67 18.27 -2.08
C THR A 34 21.20 17.92 -2.28
N MET A 35 20.56 18.38 -3.36
CA MET A 35 19.18 17.98 -3.70
C MET A 35 19.08 16.57 -4.29
N ASP A 36 20.20 15.97 -4.70
CA ASP A 36 20.18 14.65 -5.37
C ASP A 36 20.31 13.47 -4.41
N THR A 37 20.89 13.66 -3.21
CA THR A 37 21.14 12.57 -2.26
C THR A 37 19.93 12.39 -1.33
N PRO A 38 19.28 11.22 -1.32
CA PRO A 38 18.13 10.97 -0.43
C PRO A 38 18.50 11.08 1.06
N ILE A 39 17.61 11.63 1.88
CA ILE A 39 17.72 11.65 3.35
C ILE A 39 16.92 10.46 3.89
N LEU A 40 17.62 9.39 4.25
CA LEU A 40 17.01 8.15 4.73
C LEU A 40 16.45 8.30 6.15
N LEU A 41 15.48 7.44 6.49
CA LEU A 41 14.96 7.32 7.84
C LEU A 41 16.02 6.70 8.77
N THR A 42 15.96 7.07 10.03
CA THR A 42 16.73 6.46 11.12
C THR A 42 16.10 5.13 11.58
N ASP A 43 16.84 4.35 12.37
CA ASP A 43 16.30 3.15 13.05
C ASP A 43 15.04 3.50 13.85
N GLU A 44 15.05 4.59 14.61
CA GLU A 44 13.91 5.02 15.44
C GLU A 44 12.68 5.35 14.60
N GLN A 45 12.86 6.03 13.46
CA GLN A 45 11.76 6.36 12.55
C GLN A 45 11.20 5.11 11.86
N MET A 46 12.04 4.14 11.49
CA MET A 46 11.58 2.87 10.94
C MET A 46 10.81 2.05 11.98
N GLN A 47 11.28 2.01 13.23
CA GLN A 47 10.57 1.36 14.33
C GLN A 47 9.23 2.04 14.61
N GLU A 48 9.18 3.37 14.66
CA GLU A 48 7.94 4.12 14.80
C GLU A 48 6.97 3.79 13.66
N PHE A 49 7.44 3.79 12.40
CA PHE A 49 6.61 3.48 11.24
C PHE A 49 6.02 2.05 11.29
N LEU A 50 6.79 1.05 11.72
CA LEU A 50 6.29 -0.32 11.87
C LEU A 50 5.23 -0.46 12.96
N VAL A 51 5.35 0.33 14.04
CA VAL A 51 4.39 0.35 15.15
C VAL A 51 3.12 1.09 14.76
N THR A 52 3.24 2.32 14.26
CA THR A 52 2.11 3.24 14.07
C THR A 52 1.49 3.15 12.68
N GLY A 53 2.25 2.69 11.68
CA GLY A 53 1.86 2.68 10.28
C GLY A 53 1.95 4.05 9.59
N TYR A 54 2.53 5.09 10.22
CA TYR A 54 2.71 6.39 9.56
C TYR A 54 3.84 7.24 10.15
N LEU A 55 4.32 8.18 9.34
CA LEU A 55 5.24 9.26 9.73
C LEU A 55 4.77 10.58 9.11
N VAL A 56 5.19 11.69 9.72
CA VAL A 56 4.96 13.06 9.21
C VAL A 56 6.29 13.79 9.17
N PHE A 57 6.57 14.46 8.06
CA PHE A 57 7.79 15.24 7.87
C PHE A 57 7.56 16.42 6.91
N TYR A 58 8.59 17.26 6.78
CA TYR A 58 8.56 18.47 5.97
C TYR A 58 9.73 18.44 4.99
N PRO A 59 9.49 18.36 3.68
CA PRO A 59 10.55 18.42 2.70
C PRO A 59 11.11 19.85 2.61
N ASP A 60 12.44 19.98 2.51
CA ASP A 60 13.10 21.26 2.28
C ASP A 60 13.08 21.58 0.78
N VAL A 61 12.14 22.43 0.38
CA VAL A 61 11.94 22.82 -1.02
C VAL A 61 11.99 24.34 -1.17
N PRO A 62 12.30 24.86 -2.37
CA PRO A 62 12.34 26.30 -2.60
C PRO A 62 11.08 27.05 -2.14
N ASP A 63 11.29 28.23 -1.55
CA ASP A 63 10.23 29.12 -1.09
C ASP A 63 9.20 29.41 -2.20
N GLY A 64 7.93 29.50 -1.82
CA GLY A 64 6.81 29.82 -2.74
C GLY A 64 6.29 28.65 -3.59
N ILE A 65 6.95 27.48 -3.59
CA ILE A 65 6.45 26.30 -4.32
C ILE A 65 5.11 25.82 -3.77
N HIS A 66 4.96 25.73 -2.45
CA HIS A 66 3.71 25.27 -1.83
C HIS A 66 2.53 26.21 -2.18
N ASP A 67 2.75 27.52 -2.10
CA ASP A 67 1.76 28.53 -2.48
C ASP A 67 1.39 28.43 -3.96
N THR A 68 2.39 28.26 -4.84
CA THR A 68 2.16 28.08 -6.29
C THR A 68 1.28 26.86 -6.56
N ILE A 69 1.57 25.74 -5.90
CA ILE A 69 0.76 24.51 -6.01
C ILE A 69 -0.66 24.77 -5.49
N TYR A 70 -0.81 25.40 -4.31
CA TYR A 70 -2.12 25.69 -3.74
C TYR A 70 -2.97 26.58 -4.65
N HIS A 71 -2.38 27.62 -5.23
CA HIS A 71 -3.05 28.53 -6.17
C HIS A 71 -3.56 27.78 -7.40
N ARG A 72 -2.71 26.97 -8.05
CA ARG A 72 -3.12 26.20 -9.23
C ARG A 72 -4.21 25.18 -8.92
N LEU A 73 -4.17 24.55 -7.75
CA LEU A 73 -5.21 23.61 -7.35
C LEU A 73 -6.55 24.31 -7.08
N ASN A 74 -6.54 25.56 -6.63
CA ASN A 74 -7.77 26.36 -6.52
C ASN A 74 -8.32 26.74 -7.90
N GLU A 75 -7.46 27.18 -8.83
CA GLU A 75 -7.86 27.45 -10.23
C GLU A 75 -8.55 26.24 -10.86
N ILE A 76 -7.99 25.04 -10.68
CA ILE A 76 -8.60 23.79 -11.18
C ILE A 76 -9.99 23.56 -10.57
N ILE A 77 -10.20 23.79 -9.27
CA ILE A 77 -11.54 23.61 -8.66
C ILE A 77 -12.55 24.60 -9.24
N ASP A 78 -12.12 25.84 -9.47
CA ASP A 78 -13.02 26.93 -9.86
C ASP A 78 -13.38 26.85 -11.35
N GLU A 79 -12.49 26.30 -12.19
CA GLU A 79 -12.60 26.38 -13.66
C GLU A 79 -12.76 25.02 -14.36
N GLU A 80 -12.38 23.91 -13.72
CA GLU A 80 -12.23 22.58 -14.36
C GLU A 80 -12.83 21.42 -13.54
N PRO A 81 -13.15 20.28 -14.16
CA PRO A 81 -13.34 19.02 -13.43
C PRO A 81 -12.01 18.51 -12.86
N ASN A 82 -12.06 17.72 -11.78
CA ASN A 82 -10.85 17.13 -11.19
C ASN A 82 -10.11 16.25 -12.23
N PRO A 83 -8.81 16.51 -12.52
CA PRO A 83 -8.08 15.83 -13.58
C PRO A 83 -7.68 14.38 -13.23
N GLY A 84 -7.97 13.90 -12.01
CA GLY A 84 -7.65 12.54 -11.57
C GLY A 84 -6.15 12.24 -11.67
N ASN A 85 -5.80 11.14 -12.34
CA ASN A 85 -4.40 10.75 -12.53
C ASN A 85 -3.58 11.75 -13.36
N ASN A 86 -4.21 12.72 -14.04
CA ASN A 86 -3.52 13.78 -14.79
C ASN A 86 -3.10 14.99 -13.93
N ILE A 87 -3.20 14.88 -12.60
CA ILE A 87 -2.87 15.97 -11.70
C ILE A 87 -1.39 16.40 -11.76
N LEU A 88 -0.44 15.48 -11.97
CA LEU A 88 0.99 15.83 -12.06
C LEU A 88 1.31 16.65 -13.32
N PRO A 89 0.88 16.25 -14.53
CA PRO A 89 1.02 17.12 -15.70
C PRO A 89 0.31 18.48 -15.55
N ARG A 90 -0.83 18.53 -14.84
CA ARG A 90 -1.59 19.77 -14.61
C ARG A 90 -0.95 20.71 -13.58
N VAL A 91 -0.22 20.16 -12.61
CA VAL A 91 0.52 20.91 -11.56
C VAL A 91 1.94 20.34 -11.43
N PRO A 92 2.82 20.58 -12.42
CA PRO A 92 4.14 19.97 -12.51
C PRO A 92 5.09 20.38 -11.37
N GLU A 93 4.82 21.46 -10.66
CA GLU A 93 5.59 21.92 -9.51
C GLU A 93 5.66 20.87 -8.39
N MET A 94 4.65 19.98 -8.29
CA MET A 94 4.66 18.87 -7.34
C MET A 94 5.87 17.94 -7.51
N ARG A 95 6.52 17.90 -8.67
CA ARG A 95 7.75 17.13 -8.89
C ARG A 95 8.87 17.55 -7.93
N HIS A 96 8.90 18.80 -7.47
CA HIS A 96 9.90 19.28 -6.50
C HIS A 96 9.66 18.67 -5.12
N ILE A 97 8.40 18.42 -4.76
CA ILE A 97 8.02 17.76 -3.52
C ILE A 97 8.36 16.28 -3.60
N LEU A 98 7.88 15.61 -4.65
CA LEU A 98 8.04 14.15 -4.80
C LEU A 98 9.50 13.72 -4.95
N ASN A 99 10.33 14.56 -5.59
CA ASN A 99 11.76 14.28 -5.77
C ASN A 99 12.66 14.92 -4.71
N SER A 100 12.09 15.54 -3.66
CA SER A 100 12.89 16.07 -2.55
C SER A 100 13.69 14.96 -1.85
N PRO A 101 14.88 15.27 -1.28
CA PRO A 101 15.68 14.31 -0.52
C PRO A 101 14.88 13.56 0.56
N GLU A 102 14.01 14.24 1.27
CA GLU A 102 13.22 13.69 2.38
C GLU A 102 12.14 12.73 1.88
N VAL A 103 11.39 13.10 0.83
CA VAL A 103 10.34 12.21 0.27
C VAL A 103 10.98 10.98 -0.36
N ARG A 104 12.03 11.17 -1.19
CA ARG A 104 12.75 10.04 -1.81
C ARG A 104 13.37 9.15 -0.76
N GLY A 105 14.06 9.72 0.23
CA GLY A 105 14.75 8.93 1.25
C GLY A 105 13.78 8.19 2.17
N ALA A 106 12.63 8.78 2.50
CA ALA A 106 11.57 8.08 3.23
C ALA A 106 11.00 6.90 2.42
N LEU A 107 10.71 7.08 1.12
CA LEU A 107 10.24 6.00 0.25
C LEU A 107 11.28 4.88 0.10
N ILE A 108 12.56 5.21 -0.10
CA ILE A 108 13.66 4.23 -0.16
C ILE A 108 13.75 3.44 1.15
N SER A 109 13.61 4.12 2.29
CA SER A 109 13.69 3.49 3.60
C SER A 109 12.59 2.43 3.82
N VAL A 110 11.35 2.71 3.37
CA VAL A 110 10.22 1.79 3.59
C VAL A 110 9.97 0.78 2.46
N LEU A 111 10.35 1.09 1.22
CA LEU A 111 10.06 0.28 0.02
C LEU A 111 11.31 -0.24 -0.72
N GLY A 112 12.51 0.21 -0.35
CA GLY A 112 13.77 -0.10 -1.04
C GLY A 112 14.09 0.89 -2.17
N GLU A 113 15.33 0.90 -2.65
CA GLU A 113 15.83 1.82 -3.70
C GLU A 113 15.05 1.73 -5.02
N ASP A 114 14.50 0.54 -5.26
CA ASP A 114 13.91 0.10 -6.50
C ASP A 114 12.37 0.14 -6.50
N TYR A 115 11.78 1.02 -5.67
CA TYR A 115 10.34 1.20 -5.61
C TYR A 115 9.74 1.72 -6.93
N LEU A 116 8.47 1.42 -7.18
CA LEU A 116 7.73 1.90 -8.34
C LEU A 116 6.67 2.93 -7.88
N GLU A 117 6.48 3.99 -8.66
CA GLU A 117 5.31 4.87 -8.53
C GLU A 117 4.10 4.19 -9.17
N HIS A 118 3.05 3.97 -8.38
CA HIS A 118 1.80 3.44 -8.90
C HIS A 118 1.06 4.54 -9.68
N PRO A 119 0.49 4.26 -10.88
CA PRO A 119 -0.09 5.32 -11.74
C PRO A 119 -1.25 6.10 -11.12
N HIS A 120 -1.94 5.48 -10.15
CA HIS A 120 -3.02 6.13 -9.42
C HIS A 120 -2.52 7.23 -8.48
N ARG A 121 -3.00 8.45 -8.75
CA ARG A 121 -2.75 9.66 -7.98
C ARG A 121 -3.99 10.54 -8.03
N PHE A 122 -4.31 11.21 -6.93
CA PHE A 122 -5.57 11.94 -6.84
C PHE A 122 -5.46 13.15 -5.92
N CYS A 123 -5.91 14.31 -6.41
CA CYS A 123 -6.16 15.45 -5.54
C CYS A 123 -7.52 15.23 -4.85
N HIS A 124 -7.52 15.18 -3.53
CA HIS A 124 -8.71 15.07 -2.71
C HIS A 124 -9.07 16.46 -2.14
N PRO A 125 -9.81 17.32 -2.87
CA PRO A 125 -10.26 18.57 -2.31
C PRO A 125 -11.40 18.35 -1.31
N VAL A 126 -11.42 19.14 -0.24
CA VAL A 126 -12.58 19.23 0.65
C VAL A 126 -13.07 20.67 0.76
N TRP A 127 -14.33 20.83 0.38
CA TRP A 127 -15.07 22.07 0.42
C TRP A 127 -15.40 22.48 1.85
N PRO A 128 -15.43 23.80 2.14
CA PRO A 128 -16.00 24.34 3.37
C PRO A 128 -17.41 23.79 3.63
N VAL A 129 -17.71 23.48 4.89
CA VAL A 129 -19.10 23.20 5.28
C VAL A 129 -19.98 24.42 5.06
N LYS A 130 -21.22 24.20 4.56
CA LYS A 130 -22.18 25.30 4.33
C LYS A 130 -22.54 26.08 5.59
N LYS A 131 -22.50 25.41 6.75
CA LYS A 131 -22.72 25.98 8.08
C LYS A 131 -21.76 25.30 9.05
N PRO A 132 -21.15 26.03 10.01
CA PRO A 132 -20.30 25.44 11.02
C PRO A 132 -21.01 24.30 11.75
N LEU A 133 -20.32 23.17 11.90
CA LEU A 133 -20.85 22.01 12.63
C LEU A 133 -20.47 22.09 14.12
N SER A 134 -21.33 21.57 14.99
CA SER A 134 -20.98 21.37 16.41
C SER A 134 -19.85 20.34 16.53
N PRO A 135 -19.14 20.28 17.68
CA PRO A 135 -18.10 19.27 17.91
C PRO A 135 -18.61 17.84 17.70
N LYS A 136 -19.78 17.50 18.27
CA LYS A 136 -20.40 16.17 18.11
C LYS A 136 -20.74 15.85 16.64
N ALA A 137 -21.32 16.79 15.91
CA ALA A 137 -21.64 16.57 14.50
C ALA A 137 -20.37 16.44 13.63
N THR A 138 -19.28 17.10 14.04
CA THR A 138 -17.96 16.97 13.41
C THR A 138 -17.38 15.58 13.63
N GLU A 139 -17.42 15.09 14.86
CA GLU A 139 -16.98 13.74 15.26
C GLU A 139 -17.78 12.64 14.54
N GLU A 140 -19.12 12.74 14.52
CA GLU A 140 -19.97 11.79 13.79
C GLU A 140 -19.66 11.74 12.29
N LYS A 141 -19.36 12.89 11.68
CA LYS A 141 -18.99 12.98 10.26
C LYS A 141 -17.58 12.42 10.02
N LEU A 142 -16.64 12.71 10.91
CA LEU A 142 -15.28 12.19 10.86
C LEU A 142 -15.26 10.65 10.97
N SER A 143 -16.01 10.10 11.93
CA SER A 143 -16.17 8.65 12.09
C SER A 143 -16.75 8.00 10.83
N LYS A 144 -17.79 8.58 10.23
CA LYS A 144 -18.37 8.11 8.94
C LYS A 144 -17.40 8.18 7.76
N ASN A 145 -16.45 9.12 7.78
CA ASN A 145 -15.43 9.25 6.76
C ASN A 145 -14.28 8.24 6.92
N SER A 146 -14.22 7.49 8.02
CA SER A 146 -13.08 6.60 8.30
C SER A 146 -13.16 5.33 7.46
N HIS A 147 -12.06 5.01 6.77
CA HIS A 147 -11.95 3.87 5.88
C HIS A 147 -10.49 3.39 5.77
N GLN A 148 -10.32 2.22 5.14
CA GLN A 148 -9.06 1.76 4.56
C GLN A 148 -9.24 1.80 3.04
N ASP A 149 -8.21 2.19 2.30
CA ASP A 149 -8.32 2.36 0.84
C ASP A 149 -8.45 1.00 0.14
N GLY A 150 -9.16 1.01 -0.99
CA GLY A 150 -9.02 -0.03 -2.00
C GLY A 150 -7.84 0.26 -2.93
N TYR A 151 -7.35 -0.80 -3.57
CA TYR A 151 -6.30 -0.72 -4.58
C TYR A 151 -7.01 -0.59 -5.95
N THR A 152 -6.82 0.53 -6.66
CA THR A 152 -7.53 0.84 -7.91
C THR A 152 -6.53 0.98 -9.06
N PRO A 153 -6.76 0.39 -10.25
CA PRO A 153 -7.85 -0.50 -10.66
C PRO A 153 -7.64 -1.96 -10.20
N LEU A 154 -6.57 -2.20 -9.44
CA LEU A 154 -6.13 -3.52 -9.03
C LEU A 154 -6.65 -3.84 -7.65
N GLY A 155 -7.85 -4.40 -7.50
CA GLY A 155 -8.20 -4.97 -6.20
C GLY A 155 -7.12 -5.96 -5.76
N HIS A 156 -6.54 -5.72 -4.59
CA HIS A 156 -5.34 -6.39 -4.12
C HIS A 156 -5.56 -6.83 -2.67
N PRO A 157 -4.95 -7.94 -2.23
CA PRO A 157 -4.91 -8.32 -0.82
C PRO A 157 -4.32 -7.21 0.04
N LYS A 158 -4.90 -6.99 1.22
CA LYS A 158 -4.19 -6.28 2.30
C LYS A 158 -2.93 -7.05 2.64
N GLN A 159 -1.85 -6.34 2.95
CA GLN A 159 -0.56 -6.96 3.25
C GLN A 159 -0.02 -6.46 4.57
N HIS A 160 0.46 -7.39 5.40
CA HIS A 160 1.13 -7.01 6.65
C HIS A 160 2.55 -6.51 6.41
N TYR A 161 3.21 -6.97 5.35
CA TYR A 161 4.55 -6.49 4.97
C TYR A 161 4.49 -5.18 4.19
N LEU A 162 5.57 -4.39 4.28
CA LEU A 162 5.72 -3.08 3.62
C LEU A 162 5.89 -3.21 2.10
N ARG A 163 4.80 -3.56 1.43
CA ARG A 163 4.71 -3.77 -0.01
C ARG A 163 4.18 -2.55 -0.73
N TYR A 164 3.31 -1.79 -0.07
CA TYR A 164 2.75 -0.55 -0.55
C TYR A 164 2.85 0.52 0.51
N ALA A 165 3.17 1.74 0.07
CA ALA A 165 3.14 2.93 0.90
C ALA A 165 2.45 4.06 0.16
N ARG A 166 2.05 5.08 0.91
CA ARG A 166 1.32 6.23 0.40
C ARG A 166 1.94 7.51 0.91
N ILE A 167 2.04 8.49 0.03
CA ILE A 167 2.34 9.89 0.38
C ILE A 167 1.04 10.69 0.33
N MET A 168 0.78 11.44 1.39
CA MET A 168 -0.25 12.47 1.45
C MET A 168 0.41 13.83 1.65
N TYR A 169 0.23 14.74 0.69
CA TYR A 169 0.87 16.05 0.68
C TYR A 169 -0.14 17.19 0.81
N TYR A 170 0.16 18.19 1.64
CA TYR A 170 -0.63 19.41 1.84
C TYR A 170 0.14 20.65 1.37
N PRO A 171 -0.33 21.34 0.31
CA PRO A 171 0.29 22.58 -0.16
C PRO A 171 -0.08 23.80 0.68
N GLN A 172 -0.96 23.67 1.66
CA GLN A 172 -1.39 24.74 2.57
C GLN A 172 -1.25 24.32 4.04
N ASP A 173 -1.20 25.29 4.95
CA ASP A 173 -1.35 25.06 6.39
C ASP A 173 -2.62 24.24 6.68
N SER A 174 -2.46 23.20 7.48
CA SER A 174 -3.47 22.19 7.76
C SER A 174 -3.88 22.11 9.25
N PRO A 175 -4.27 23.23 9.89
CA PRO A 175 -4.79 23.17 11.26
C PRO A 175 -6.11 22.36 11.29
N VAL A 176 -6.50 21.82 12.45
CA VAL A 176 -7.65 20.89 12.57
C VAL A 176 -8.92 21.43 11.92
N GLU A 177 -9.15 22.74 12.00
CA GLU A 177 -10.32 23.44 11.49
C GLU A 177 -10.43 23.41 9.96
N VAL A 178 -9.33 23.24 9.22
CA VAL A 178 -9.39 23.09 7.75
C VAL A 178 -9.75 21.66 7.33
N GLY A 179 -9.82 20.72 8.28
CA GLY A 179 -10.18 19.33 8.04
C GLY A 179 -9.05 18.51 7.39
N PRO A 180 -7.85 18.43 7.98
CA PRO A 180 -6.80 17.53 7.51
C PRO A 180 -7.28 16.07 7.55
N THR A 181 -6.58 15.18 6.83
CA THR A 181 -6.73 13.75 7.04
C THR A 181 -6.38 13.42 8.49
N HIS A 182 -7.19 12.57 9.09
CA HIS A 182 -6.89 11.94 10.38
C HIS A 182 -6.44 10.52 10.12
N VAL A 183 -5.42 10.05 10.85
CA VAL A 183 -4.91 8.67 10.80
C VAL A 183 -5.34 7.90 12.03
N ILE A 184 -5.43 6.57 11.94
CA ILE A 184 -5.69 5.66 13.05
C ILE A 184 -4.45 4.78 13.25
N PRO A 185 -3.52 5.15 14.14
CA PRO A 185 -2.27 4.42 14.31
C PRO A 185 -2.48 2.95 14.69
N GLY A 186 -1.66 2.06 14.12
CA GLY A 186 -1.61 0.62 14.44
C GLY A 186 -2.68 -0.24 13.75
N THR A 187 -3.46 0.32 12.82
CA THR A 187 -4.55 -0.39 12.14
C THR A 187 -4.17 -1.08 10.83
N GLN A 188 -2.91 -1.01 10.42
CA GLN A 188 -2.40 -1.62 9.18
C GLN A 188 -2.59 -3.15 9.12
N PHE A 189 -2.81 -3.81 10.26
CA PHE A 189 -3.06 -5.25 10.37
C PHE A 189 -4.56 -5.60 10.51
N ASN A 190 -5.44 -4.60 10.57
CA ASN A 190 -6.87 -4.83 10.80
C ASN A 190 -7.60 -5.25 9.51
N LYS A 191 -8.47 -6.26 9.62
CA LYS A 191 -9.39 -6.69 8.55
C LYS A 191 -10.41 -5.59 8.23
N GLY A 192 -10.77 -4.76 9.20
CA GLY A 192 -11.63 -3.59 9.06
C GLY A 192 -11.55 -2.69 10.30
N LEU A 193 -12.15 -1.50 10.22
CA LEU A 193 -12.11 -0.52 11.30
C LEU A 193 -13.33 -0.65 12.22
N THR A 194 -13.08 -0.86 13.51
CA THR A 194 -14.10 -0.90 14.57
C THR A 194 -14.48 0.52 15.05
N ASP A 195 -15.48 0.62 15.92
CA ASP A 195 -15.79 1.91 16.57
C ASP A 195 -14.64 2.36 17.50
N GLU A 196 -14.02 1.43 18.22
CA GLU A 196 -12.82 1.69 19.04
C GLU A 196 -11.66 2.24 18.21
N ASP A 197 -11.49 1.77 16.97
CA ASP A 197 -10.50 2.34 16.05
C ASP A 197 -10.84 3.79 15.70
N ARG A 198 -12.11 4.08 15.40
CA ARG A 198 -12.57 5.43 14.99
C ARG A 198 -12.46 6.46 16.11
N ASP A 199 -12.56 6.04 17.37
CA ASP A 199 -12.42 6.92 18.54
C ASP A 199 -10.98 7.42 18.76
N ARG A 200 -9.99 6.83 18.05
CA ARG A 200 -8.56 7.12 18.21
C ARG A 200 -7.94 7.88 17.03
N LEU A 201 -8.77 8.53 16.21
CA LEU A 201 -8.33 9.33 15.07
C LEU A 201 -7.44 10.51 15.50
N ILE A 202 -6.25 10.63 14.90
CA ILE A 202 -5.31 11.72 15.15
C ILE A 202 -5.21 12.60 13.89
N PRO A 203 -5.46 13.92 13.98
CA PRO A 203 -5.34 14.82 12.84
C PRO A 203 -3.88 14.99 12.41
N VAL A 204 -3.61 14.87 11.10
CA VAL A 204 -2.30 15.21 10.51
C VAL A 204 -2.22 16.72 10.28
N THR A 205 -1.91 17.46 11.33
CA THR A 205 -1.76 18.93 11.28
C THR A 205 -0.34 19.36 10.98
N GLY A 206 -0.18 20.46 10.25
CA GLY A 206 1.12 21.09 10.08
C GLY A 206 1.07 22.35 9.20
N LYS A 207 2.25 22.89 8.91
CA LYS A 207 2.41 24.01 7.96
C LYS A 207 2.23 23.56 6.51
N ALA A 208 2.08 24.50 5.59
CA ALA A 208 2.23 24.26 4.16
C ALA A 208 3.53 23.47 3.90
N GLY A 209 3.44 22.43 3.07
CA GLY A 209 4.55 21.50 2.88
C GLY A 209 4.43 20.20 3.69
N THR A 210 3.46 20.07 4.60
CA THR A 210 3.29 18.83 5.38
C THR A 210 3.16 17.62 4.46
N VAL A 211 4.01 16.62 4.66
CA VAL A 211 3.95 15.31 4.03
C VAL A 211 3.73 14.26 5.09
N SER A 212 2.76 13.37 4.86
CA SER A 212 2.62 12.13 5.63
C SER A 212 2.91 10.92 4.75
N LEU A 213 3.82 10.07 5.22
CA LEU A 213 4.06 8.74 4.68
C LEU A 213 3.24 7.74 5.51
N THR A 214 2.45 6.90 4.86
CA THR A 214 1.64 5.89 5.54
C THR A 214 1.84 4.50 4.95
N HIS A 215 1.73 3.48 5.78
CA HIS A 215 1.37 2.14 5.33
C HIS A 215 0.08 2.24 4.51
N PHE A 216 -0.04 1.49 3.43
CA PHE A 216 -1.23 1.60 2.56
C PHE A 216 -2.52 1.30 3.32
N ASP A 217 -2.51 0.21 4.10
CA ASP A 217 -3.67 -0.30 4.83
C ASP A 217 -3.97 0.43 6.16
N VAL A 218 -3.27 1.52 6.52
CA VAL A 218 -3.62 2.26 7.74
C VAL A 218 -5.00 2.92 7.60
N GLY A 219 -5.83 2.78 8.62
CA GLY A 219 -7.12 3.45 8.72
C GLY A 219 -6.95 4.96 8.75
N HIS A 220 -7.79 5.68 8.01
CA HIS A 220 -7.73 7.14 7.95
C HIS A 220 -9.09 7.73 7.56
N ALA A 221 -9.25 9.03 7.77
CA ALA A 221 -10.50 9.74 7.53
C ALA A 221 -10.25 11.15 7.01
N ALA A 222 -11.01 11.58 6.01
CA ALA A 222 -11.01 12.99 5.62
C ALA A 222 -11.64 13.84 6.75
N GLY A 223 -10.90 14.83 7.24
CA GLY A 223 -11.41 15.78 8.22
C GLY A 223 -12.55 16.66 7.67
N VAL A 224 -13.20 17.38 8.58
CA VAL A 224 -14.29 18.30 8.26
C VAL A 224 -13.75 19.71 8.14
N ASN A 225 -13.89 20.32 6.97
CA ASN A 225 -13.42 21.68 6.72
C ASN A 225 -14.43 22.72 7.25
N GLN A 226 -14.09 23.35 8.36
CA GLN A 226 -14.83 24.43 9.03
C GLN A 226 -14.39 25.83 8.56
N MET A 227 -13.38 25.92 7.69
CA MET A 227 -12.78 27.18 7.24
C MET A 227 -13.30 27.60 5.85
N PRO A 228 -13.37 28.92 5.54
CA PRO A 228 -13.87 29.41 4.25
C PRO A 228 -12.80 29.34 3.14
N LYS A 229 -12.06 28.24 3.04
CA LYS A 229 -11.05 27.98 2.01
C LYS A 229 -11.02 26.50 1.64
N PHE A 230 -10.58 26.16 0.43
CA PHE A 230 -10.42 24.75 0.06
C PHE A 230 -9.27 24.09 0.81
N ARG A 231 -9.47 22.83 1.20
CA ARG A 231 -8.43 21.97 1.72
C ARG A 231 -7.99 21.00 0.63
N HIS A 232 -6.77 21.15 0.14
CA HIS A 232 -6.17 20.19 -0.79
C HIS A 232 -5.30 19.18 -0.05
N MET A 233 -5.43 17.91 -0.43
CA MET A 233 -4.51 16.84 -0.05
C MET A 233 -4.30 15.98 -1.30
N ILE A 234 -3.05 15.79 -1.70
CA ILE A 234 -2.74 14.99 -2.88
C ILE A 234 -2.16 13.66 -2.44
N LYS A 235 -2.79 12.59 -2.90
CA LYS A 235 -2.43 11.20 -2.62
C LYS A 235 -1.60 10.63 -3.76
N PHE A 236 -0.46 10.04 -3.40
CA PHE A 236 0.41 9.26 -4.29
C PHE A 236 0.65 7.89 -3.71
N LEU A 237 0.70 6.88 -4.58
CA LEU A 237 0.85 5.48 -4.21
C LEU A 237 2.19 4.95 -4.74
N TYR A 238 2.83 4.13 -3.92
CA TYR A 238 4.11 3.51 -4.25
C TYR A 238 4.11 2.06 -3.84
N LEU A 239 4.84 1.24 -4.59
CA LEU A 239 4.99 -0.17 -4.31
C LEU A 239 6.46 -0.56 -4.29
N ARG A 240 6.78 -1.53 -3.43
CA ARG A 240 8.09 -2.16 -3.35
C ARG A 240 8.37 -2.91 -4.64
N GLY A 241 9.51 -2.62 -5.27
CA GLY A 241 9.97 -3.33 -6.46
C GLY A 241 10.72 -4.61 -6.13
N GLU A 242 11.46 -4.64 -5.01
CA GLU A 242 12.31 -5.76 -4.63
C GLU A 242 12.15 -6.20 -3.18
N GLN A 243 12.42 -7.48 -2.94
CA GLN A 243 12.44 -8.05 -1.60
C GLN A 243 13.58 -7.46 -0.77
N PRO A 244 13.34 -7.13 0.52
CA PRO A 244 14.40 -6.67 1.40
C PRO A 244 15.44 -7.77 1.59
N ARG A 245 16.70 -7.47 1.30
CA ARG A 245 17.86 -8.34 1.57
C ARG A 245 18.77 -7.78 2.66
N GLN A 246 18.62 -6.50 2.94
CA GLN A 246 19.33 -5.72 3.96
C GLN A 246 18.54 -4.42 4.20
N PRO A 247 18.82 -3.70 5.30
CA PRO A 247 18.24 -2.38 5.53
C PRO A 247 18.47 -1.42 4.35
N SER A 248 17.43 -0.69 3.95
CA SER A 248 17.47 0.37 2.93
C SER A 248 17.33 1.78 3.52
N TRP A 249 17.51 1.91 4.83
CA TRP A 249 17.47 3.18 5.57
C TRP A 249 18.83 3.45 6.24
N ASP A 250 18.98 4.57 6.98
CA ASP A 250 20.20 4.87 7.75
C ASP A 250 20.26 4.00 9.02
N SER A 251 20.56 2.73 8.83
CA SER A 251 20.54 1.72 9.88
C SER A 251 21.84 1.68 10.68
N GLN A 252 21.71 1.77 12.00
CA GLN A 252 22.82 1.63 12.96
C GLN A 252 22.83 0.24 13.62
N SER A 253 21.69 -0.44 13.66
CA SER A 253 21.54 -1.80 14.16
C SER A 253 20.45 -2.56 13.42
N THR A 254 20.65 -3.87 13.22
CA THR A 254 19.60 -4.79 12.74
C THR A 254 18.86 -5.48 13.88
N GLU A 255 19.16 -5.16 15.14
CA GLU A 255 18.43 -5.67 16.30
C GLU A 255 17.16 -4.86 16.54
N TRP A 256 16.03 -5.53 16.73
CA TRP A 256 14.78 -4.86 17.08
C TRP A 256 14.92 -4.13 18.42
N LYS A 257 14.46 -2.88 18.44
CA LYS A 257 14.22 -2.14 19.68
C LYS A 257 12.82 -1.59 19.64
N ARG A 258 12.07 -1.90 20.68
CA ARG A 258 10.75 -1.31 20.89
C ARG A 258 10.87 0.21 21.12
N PRO A 259 10.10 1.05 20.41
CA PRO A 259 10.06 2.49 20.66
C PRO A 259 9.74 2.81 22.12
N VAL A 260 10.39 3.83 22.68
CA VAL A 260 10.20 4.27 24.08
C VAL A 260 8.75 4.70 24.34
N GLN A 261 8.11 5.31 23.34
CA GLN A 261 6.72 5.73 23.42
C GLN A 261 5.90 4.96 22.38
N VAL A 262 5.11 4.00 22.86
CA VAL A 262 4.14 3.28 22.04
C VAL A 262 2.79 3.96 22.20
N THR A 263 2.28 4.56 21.12
CA THR A 263 1.03 5.35 21.10
C THR A 263 -0.19 4.56 20.61
N VAL A 264 0.00 3.28 20.26
CA VAL A 264 -1.06 2.36 19.84
C VAL A 264 -1.67 1.64 21.06
N PRO A 265 -2.96 1.23 21.01
CA PRO A 265 -3.69 0.73 22.19
C PRO A 265 -3.24 -0.66 22.66
N TYR A 266 -2.69 -1.47 21.76
CA TYR A 266 -2.33 -2.85 22.02
C TYR A 266 -0.85 -3.08 21.70
N ASP A 267 -0.20 -3.83 22.57
CA ASP A 267 1.18 -4.24 22.40
C ASP A 267 1.25 -5.41 21.42
N LEU A 268 1.76 -5.16 20.21
CA LEU A 268 1.90 -6.17 19.17
C LEU A 268 3.39 -6.39 18.84
N GLU A 269 4.25 -6.38 19.86
CA GLU A 269 5.71 -6.44 19.68
C GLU A 269 6.19 -7.61 18.82
N ILE A 270 5.56 -8.79 18.91
CA ILE A 270 5.90 -9.93 18.04
C ILE A 270 5.70 -9.60 16.56
N VAL A 271 4.65 -8.86 16.23
CA VAL A 271 4.29 -8.46 14.87
C VAL A 271 5.31 -7.44 14.36
N TRP A 272 5.67 -6.46 15.19
CA TRP A 272 6.63 -5.42 14.83
C TRP A 272 8.05 -5.96 14.69
N ALA A 273 8.49 -6.83 15.61
CA ALA A 273 9.77 -7.52 15.53
C ALA A 273 9.86 -8.43 14.30
N HIS A 274 8.76 -9.12 13.95
CA HIS A 274 8.67 -9.92 12.73
C HIS A 274 8.79 -9.06 11.46
N GLY A 275 8.05 -7.95 11.42
CA GLY A 275 8.15 -6.98 10.33
C GLY A 275 9.54 -6.37 10.20
N TRP A 276 10.20 -6.07 11.34
CA TRP A 276 11.57 -5.58 11.41
C TRP A 276 12.58 -6.58 10.84
N ASP A 277 12.49 -7.84 11.24
CA ASP A 277 13.35 -8.90 10.72
C ASP A 277 13.18 -9.08 9.22
N TRP A 278 11.93 -8.96 8.73
CA TRP A 278 11.64 -8.99 7.31
C TRP A 278 12.28 -7.81 6.56
N VAL A 279 12.11 -6.55 7.00
CA VAL A 279 12.75 -5.40 6.32
C VAL A 279 14.27 -5.38 6.45
N CYS A 280 14.83 -6.05 7.46
CA CYS A 280 16.27 -6.30 7.59
C CYS A 280 16.78 -7.40 6.63
N GLY A 281 15.90 -8.12 5.93
CA GLY A 281 16.25 -9.23 5.06
C GLY A 281 16.71 -10.50 5.80
N LYS A 282 16.29 -10.69 7.05
CA LYS A 282 16.67 -11.89 7.83
C LYS A 282 15.93 -13.13 7.33
N ALA A 283 16.66 -14.24 7.24
CA ALA A 283 16.09 -15.53 6.86
C ALA A 283 15.12 -16.07 7.93
N ASP A 284 15.48 -15.94 9.22
CA ASP A 284 14.57 -16.20 10.34
C ASP A 284 13.88 -14.90 10.75
N ARG A 285 12.58 -14.82 10.47
CA ARG A 285 11.74 -13.63 10.76
C ARG A 285 11.34 -13.52 12.23
N TYR A 286 11.77 -14.45 13.08
CA TYR A 286 11.60 -14.40 14.54
C TYR A 286 12.94 -14.23 15.27
N ALA A 287 14.04 -13.94 14.57
CA ALA A 287 15.36 -13.82 15.17
C ALA A 287 15.39 -12.75 16.28
N SER A 288 14.82 -11.58 16.04
CA SER A 288 14.72 -10.50 17.03
C SER A 288 13.82 -10.90 18.21
N TRP A 289 12.69 -11.54 17.93
CA TRP A 289 11.77 -12.01 18.97
C TRP A 289 12.44 -13.01 19.91
N LYS A 290 13.11 -14.03 19.35
CA LYS A 290 13.84 -15.06 20.09
C LYS A 290 14.96 -14.46 20.94
N GLN A 291 15.67 -13.46 20.43
CA GLN A 291 16.75 -12.80 21.16
C GLN A 291 16.25 -12.10 22.43
N VAL A 292 15.11 -11.40 22.36
CA VAL A 292 14.54 -10.66 23.50
C VAL A 292 13.87 -11.61 24.52
N HIS A 293 13.33 -12.74 24.06
CA HIS A 293 12.53 -13.65 24.89
C HIS A 293 13.16 -15.02 25.16
N ALA A 294 14.48 -15.18 24.97
CA ALA A 294 15.19 -16.46 25.09
C ALA A 294 15.03 -17.17 26.45
N ASP A 295 14.79 -16.43 27.53
CA ASP A 295 14.69 -16.95 28.90
C ASP A 295 13.23 -17.18 29.38
N ALA A 296 12.25 -17.02 28.50
CA ALA A 296 10.83 -17.15 28.87
C ALA A 296 10.45 -18.61 29.14
N MET A 297 10.55 -19.05 30.39
CA MET A 297 10.00 -20.34 30.83
C MET A 297 8.58 -20.16 31.37
N ALA A 298 7.59 -20.68 30.65
CA ALA A 298 6.21 -20.67 31.07
C ALA A 298 5.52 -22.00 30.74
N ASP A 299 4.58 -22.40 31.59
CA ASP A 299 3.73 -23.56 31.35
C ASP A 299 2.67 -23.23 30.28
N ALA A 300 2.65 -24.00 29.20
CA ALA A 300 1.77 -23.77 28.06
C ALA A 300 0.28 -23.81 28.47
N ALA A 301 -0.11 -24.69 29.40
CA ALA A 301 -1.51 -24.79 29.84
C ALA A 301 -1.97 -23.52 30.57
N THR A 302 -1.11 -22.97 31.44
CA THR A 302 -1.36 -21.70 32.13
C THR A 302 -1.48 -20.53 31.15
N LEU A 303 -0.64 -20.49 30.10
CA LEU A 303 -0.74 -19.45 29.08
C LEU A 303 -2.00 -19.57 28.23
N ILE A 304 -2.41 -20.80 27.87
CA ILE A 304 -3.65 -21.06 27.14
C ILE A 304 -4.87 -20.55 27.92
N ASP A 305 -4.93 -20.80 29.23
CA ASP A 305 -5.99 -20.28 30.10
C ASP A 305 -6.02 -18.74 30.09
N ARG A 306 -4.86 -18.10 30.31
CA ARG A 306 -4.72 -16.64 30.31
C ARG A 306 -5.04 -15.98 28.96
N ALA A 307 -4.88 -16.70 27.85
CA ALA A 307 -5.25 -16.22 26.53
C ALA A 307 -6.77 -16.26 26.27
N GLY A 308 -7.52 -16.97 27.11
CA GLY A 308 -8.96 -17.16 27.00
C GLY A 308 -9.77 -15.86 27.16
N SER A 309 -11.03 -15.89 26.69
CA SER A 309 -11.93 -14.73 26.68
C SER A 309 -12.36 -14.20 28.06
N ASN A 310 -11.99 -14.89 29.14
CA ASN A 310 -12.30 -14.48 30.52
C ASN A 310 -11.30 -13.46 31.08
N HIS A 311 -10.26 -13.11 30.31
CA HIS A 311 -9.21 -12.18 30.69
C HIS A 311 -9.30 -10.88 29.90
N GLU A 312 -8.75 -9.81 30.46
CA GLU A 312 -8.61 -8.52 29.77
C GLU A 312 -7.80 -8.69 28.47
N VAL A 313 -8.13 -7.89 27.45
CA VAL A 313 -7.52 -8.01 26.12
C VAL A 313 -5.99 -7.91 26.18
N ALA A 314 -5.45 -7.00 26.99
CA ALA A 314 -4.01 -6.83 27.16
C ALA A 314 -3.35 -8.11 27.75
N ASP A 315 -3.99 -8.75 28.73
CA ASP A 315 -3.50 -10.00 29.32
C ASP A 315 -3.54 -11.16 28.33
N ARG A 316 -4.59 -11.20 27.50
CA ARG A 316 -4.72 -12.22 26.45
C ARG A 316 -3.61 -12.10 25.42
N ILE A 317 -3.34 -10.88 24.95
CA ILE A 317 -2.28 -10.60 23.98
C ILE A 317 -0.90 -10.95 24.57
N ALA A 318 -0.64 -10.55 25.82
CA ALA A 318 0.60 -10.91 26.51
C ALA A 318 0.76 -12.43 26.66
N ALA A 319 -0.32 -13.16 26.94
CA ALA A 319 -0.30 -14.62 27.01
C ALA A 319 -0.02 -15.27 25.64
N ILE A 320 -0.64 -14.76 24.57
CA ILE A 320 -0.40 -15.23 23.18
C ILE A 320 1.06 -15.01 22.77
N GLN A 321 1.64 -13.83 23.08
CA GLN A 321 3.05 -13.55 22.83
C GLN A 321 3.99 -14.44 23.68
N ALA A 322 3.61 -14.73 24.93
CA ALA A 322 4.36 -15.68 25.74
C ALA A 322 4.32 -17.11 25.16
N ILE A 323 3.19 -17.53 24.58
CA ILE A 323 3.10 -18.82 23.85
C ILE A 323 4.05 -18.83 22.67
N ALA A 324 4.12 -17.74 21.90
CA ALA A 324 5.04 -17.63 20.77
C ALA A 324 6.51 -17.77 21.19
N SER A 325 6.85 -17.33 22.41
CA SER A 325 8.21 -17.46 22.97
C SER A 325 8.58 -18.91 23.33
N LEU A 326 7.59 -19.80 23.48
CA LEU A 326 7.83 -21.23 23.64
C LEU A 326 8.23 -21.92 22.33
N ALA A 327 8.05 -21.27 21.18
CA ALA A 327 8.27 -21.83 19.85
C ALA A 327 7.59 -23.21 19.70
N GLU A 328 8.30 -24.23 19.22
CA GLU A 328 7.78 -25.59 19.05
C GLU A 328 7.22 -26.20 20.36
N ALA A 329 7.73 -25.80 21.54
CA ALA A 329 7.19 -26.27 22.82
C ALA A 329 5.78 -25.73 23.11
N GLY A 330 5.35 -24.69 22.39
CA GLY A 330 4.00 -24.15 22.41
C GLY A 330 2.98 -24.92 21.57
N ALA A 331 3.36 -26.03 20.92
CA ALA A 331 2.49 -26.78 19.99
C ALA A 331 1.12 -27.19 20.57
N SER A 332 1.02 -27.42 21.90
CA SER A 332 -0.26 -27.73 22.54
C SER A 332 -1.28 -26.58 22.48
N ALA A 333 -0.83 -25.35 22.23
CA ALA A 333 -1.70 -24.17 22.11
C ALA A 333 -2.27 -23.98 20.70
N VAL A 334 -1.79 -24.74 19.69
CA VAL A 334 -2.22 -24.57 18.28
C VAL A 334 -3.74 -24.58 18.11
N PRO A 335 -4.52 -25.54 18.68
CA PRO A 335 -5.97 -25.53 18.53
C PRO A 335 -6.63 -24.25 19.07
N THR A 336 -6.14 -23.74 20.20
CA THR A 336 -6.64 -22.51 20.81
C THR A 336 -6.27 -21.29 19.96
N LEU A 337 -5.02 -21.19 19.51
CA LEU A 337 -4.56 -20.08 18.65
C LEU A 337 -5.30 -20.05 17.30
N VAL A 338 -5.55 -21.21 16.67
CA VAL A 338 -6.37 -21.31 15.45
C VAL A 338 -7.79 -20.79 15.71
N SER A 339 -8.41 -21.14 16.85
CA SER A 339 -9.74 -20.62 17.20
C SER A 339 -9.78 -19.10 17.39
N PHE A 340 -8.64 -18.48 17.74
CA PHE A 340 -8.54 -17.04 17.87
C PHE A 340 -8.41 -16.31 16.55
N LEU A 341 -8.20 -16.99 15.42
CA LEU A 341 -8.24 -16.37 14.10
C LEU A 341 -9.66 -15.90 13.73
N ASP A 342 -10.69 -16.51 14.34
CA ASP A 342 -12.11 -16.22 14.11
C ASP A 342 -12.72 -15.18 15.09
N THR A 343 -11.96 -14.62 16.02
CA THR A 343 -12.50 -13.64 16.98
C THR A 343 -12.71 -12.27 16.34
N ASP A 344 -13.68 -11.47 16.80
CA ASP A 344 -13.87 -10.10 16.26
C ASP A 344 -12.73 -9.13 16.64
N HIS A 345 -11.99 -9.44 17.71
CA HIS A 345 -10.97 -8.55 18.26
C HIS A 345 -9.68 -8.54 17.43
N GLN A 346 -9.43 -7.44 16.72
CA GLN A 346 -8.36 -7.32 15.72
C GLN A 346 -6.95 -7.63 16.26
N ALA A 347 -6.61 -7.12 17.45
CA ALA A 347 -5.28 -7.34 18.03
C ALA A 347 -5.05 -8.79 18.51
N VAL A 348 -6.10 -9.48 18.97
CA VAL A 348 -6.00 -10.88 19.42
C VAL A 348 -5.78 -11.80 18.23
N ARG A 349 -6.52 -11.57 17.13
CA ARG A 349 -6.30 -12.28 15.86
C ARG A 349 -4.87 -12.08 15.38
N THR A 350 -4.43 -10.83 15.29
CA THR A 350 -3.09 -10.48 14.79
C THR A 350 -1.98 -11.10 15.65
N ALA A 351 -2.07 -11.01 16.98
CA ALA A 351 -1.11 -11.68 17.87
C ALA A 351 -1.10 -13.21 17.65
N SER A 352 -2.28 -13.82 17.42
CA SER A 352 -2.41 -15.27 17.20
C SER A 352 -1.78 -15.72 15.88
N ILE A 353 -1.91 -14.93 14.81
CA ILE A 353 -1.26 -15.18 13.50
C ILE A 353 0.24 -15.41 13.67
N TYR A 354 0.91 -14.46 14.33
CA TYR A 354 2.37 -14.51 14.49
C TYR A 354 2.80 -15.45 15.62
N ALA A 355 1.95 -15.74 16.60
CA ALA A 355 2.22 -16.81 17.56
C ALA A 355 2.20 -18.19 16.89
N LEU A 356 1.23 -18.46 16.00
CA LEU A 356 1.20 -19.68 15.18
C LEU A 356 2.43 -19.77 14.28
N GLY A 357 2.83 -18.66 13.68
CA GLY A 357 4.05 -18.58 12.89
C GLY A 357 5.32 -18.92 13.70
N ALA A 358 5.42 -18.44 14.94
CA ALA A 358 6.54 -18.77 15.84
C ALA A 358 6.52 -20.24 16.33
N VAL A 359 5.33 -20.83 16.53
CA VAL A 359 5.18 -22.25 16.87
C VAL A 359 5.63 -23.15 15.71
N GLY A 360 5.41 -22.71 14.46
CA GLY A 360 5.99 -23.33 13.27
C GLY A 360 5.23 -24.55 12.76
N GLU A 361 5.96 -25.61 12.40
CA GLU A 361 5.47 -26.75 11.60
C GLU A 361 4.21 -27.42 12.19
N ALA A 362 4.10 -27.50 13.52
CA ALA A 362 2.94 -28.09 14.19
C ALA A 362 1.60 -27.38 13.89
N ALA A 363 1.64 -26.12 13.43
CA ALA A 363 0.47 -25.36 13.05
C ALA A 363 0.04 -25.54 11.58
N VAL A 364 0.88 -26.13 10.72
CA VAL A 364 0.64 -26.16 9.26
C VAL A 364 -0.65 -26.90 8.89
N GLU A 365 -0.80 -28.17 9.27
CA GLU A 365 -1.99 -28.95 8.92
C GLU A 365 -3.29 -28.36 9.52
N PRO A 366 -3.35 -27.97 10.81
CA PRO A 366 -4.51 -27.28 11.36
C PRO A 366 -4.92 -26.01 10.60
N LEU A 367 -3.96 -25.24 10.10
CA LEU A 367 -4.22 -24.02 9.31
C LEU A 367 -4.69 -24.33 7.89
N ILE A 368 -4.16 -25.38 7.27
CA ILE A 368 -4.62 -25.86 5.95
C ILE A 368 -6.07 -26.36 6.04
N ASP A 369 -6.39 -27.14 7.08
CA ASP A 369 -7.76 -27.61 7.33
C ASP A 369 -8.72 -26.44 7.60
N HIS A 370 -8.26 -25.42 8.32
CA HIS A 370 -9.02 -24.18 8.53
C HIS A 370 -9.31 -23.46 7.20
N LEU A 371 -8.30 -23.25 6.34
CA LEU A 371 -8.49 -22.64 5.02
C LEU A 371 -9.42 -23.45 4.11
N ARG A 372 -9.35 -24.79 4.13
CA ARG A 372 -10.30 -25.64 3.41
C ARG A 372 -11.73 -25.42 3.88
N ALA A 373 -11.93 -25.37 5.21
CA ALA A 373 -13.23 -25.13 5.79
C ALA A 373 -13.76 -23.73 5.43
N ASP A 374 -12.91 -22.71 5.38
CA ASP A 374 -13.27 -21.34 4.98
C ASP A 374 -13.65 -21.30 3.50
N GLY A 375 -12.87 -21.96 2.66
CA GLY A 375 -13.16 -22.09 1.23
C GLY A 375 -14.53 -22.70 0.96
N GLN A 376 -14.87 -23.78 1.65
CA GLN A 376 -16.20 -24.40 1.54
C GLN A 376 -17.34 -23.48 1.98
N ARG A 377 -17.11 -22.55 2.93
CA ARG A 377 -18.12 -21.57 3.37
C ARG A 377 -18.29 -20.42 2.38
N GLU A 378 -17.22 -20.00 1.72
CA GLU A 378 -17.21 -18.85 0.81
C GLU A 378 -17.50 -19.21 -0.64
N ASP A 379 -17.19 -20.42 -1.10
CA ASP A 379 -17.52 -20.89 -2.47
C ASP A 379 -19.05 -20.98 -2.72
N GLY A 380 -19.88 -20.79 -1.68
CA GLY A 380 -21.34 -20.64 -1.76
C GLY A 380 -21.88 -19.21 -1.68
N LYS A 381 -21.01 -18.20 -1.57
CA LYS A 381 -21.37 -16.77 -1.56
C LYS A 381 -20.65 -16.10 -2.74
N ASP A 382 -21.21 -15.02 -3.26
CA ASP A 382 -20.44 -14.15 -4.14
C ASP A 382 -19.21 -13.67 -3.34
N LEU A 383 -18.04 -14.26 -3.60
CA LEU A 383 -16.73 -13.80 -3.15
C LEU A 383 -16.72 -12.26 -3.13
N PRO A 384 -16.10 -11.60 -2.13
CA PRO A 384 -16.41 -10.24 -1.72
C PRO A 384 -16.71 -9.32 -2.91
N LYS A 385 -17.86 -8.62 -2.88
CA LYS A 385 -18.32 -7.68 -3.93
C LYS A 385 -17.28 -6.61 -4.32
N GLY A 386 -16.19 -6.49 -3.56
CA GLY A 386 -15.06 -5.59 -3.81
C GLY A 386 -13.80 -6.22 -4.44
N TRP A 387 -13.80 -7.43 -5.00
CA TRP A 387 -12.56 -8.02 -5.56
C TRP A 387 -11.85 -7.13 -6.59
N SER A 388 -12.59 -6.35 -7.36
CA SER A 388 -12.01 -5.48 -8.40
C SER A 388 -11.77 -4.04 -7.93
N GLU A 389 -12.32 -3.61 -6.80
CA GLU A 389 -12.32 -2.19 -6.39
C GLU A 389 -12.01 -1.93 -4.90
N GLY A 390 -11.94 -2.98 -4.09
CA GLY A 390 -11.78 -2.91 -2.64
C GLY A 390 -10.49 -3.56 -2.16
N ALA A 391 -10.17 -3.29 -0.90
CA ALA A 391 -9.16 -4.06 -0.18
C ALA A 391 -9.70 -5.48 0.05
N ILE A 392 -8.92 -6.49 -0.32
CA ILE A 392 -9.27 -7.89 -0.09
C ILE A 392 -8.63 -8.31 1.23
N SER A 393 -9.45 -8.63 2.22
CA SER A 393 -8.97 -9.25 3.45
C SER A 393 -8.84 -10.76 3.22
N MET A 394 -7.60 -11.22 3.07
CA MET A 394 -7.29 -12.66 3.05
C MET A 394 -7.52 -13.28 4.44
N GLU A 395 -7.60 -14.60 4.49
CA GLU A 395 -7.79 -15.29 5.77
C GLU A 395 -6.55 -15.18 6.65
N ASP A 396 -6.77 -15.06 7.95
CA ASP A 396 -5.67 -14.95 8.91
C ASP A 396 -4.82 -16.22 8.94
N ALA A 397 -5.43 -17.38 8.64
CA ALA A 397 -4.69 -18.63 8.50
C ALA A 397 -3.70 -18.60 7.32
N ALA A 398 -4.01 -17.88 6.24
CA ALA A 398 -3.08 -17.68 5.12
C ALA A 398 -1.90 -16.79 5.54
N ASN A 399 -2.15 -15.73 6.30
CA ASN A 399 -1.10 -14.89 6.89
C ASN A 399 -0.22 -15.71 7.87
N ALA A 400 -0.82 -16.58 8.69
CA ALA A 400 -0.09 -17.42 9.63
C ALA A 400 0.80 -18.44 8.90
N LEU A 401 0.28 -19.10 7.85
CA LEU A 401 1.06 -19.99 6.99
C LEU A 401 2.22 -19.24 6.33
N GLY A 402 1.98 -18.04 5.79
CA GLY A 402 3.02 -17.16 5.27
C GLY A 402 4.10 -16.81 6.30
N ALA A 403 3.71 -16.61 7.56
CA ALA A 403 4.62 -16.32 8.67
C ALA A 403 5.38 -17.56 9.17
N ILE A 404 4.85 -18.79 8.99
CA ILE A 404 5.57 -20.06 9.24
C ILE A 404 6.71 -20.24 8.22
N GLY A 405 6.47 -19.88 6.96
CA GLY A 405 7.47 -19.95 5.89
C GLY A 405 7.67 -21.37 5.33
N ALA A 406 8.93 -21.78 5.15
CA ALA A 406 9.32 -22.99 4.41
C ALA A 406 8.52 -24.27 4.77
N PRO A 407 8.23 -24.59 6.06
CA PRO A 407 7.49 -25.79 6.41
C PRO A 407 6.07 -25.87 5.80
N ALA A 408 5.46 -24.73 5.46
CA ALA A 408 4.11 -24.68 4.89
C ALA A 408 4.07 -24.80 3.36
N VAL A 409 5.21 -24.71 2.66
CA VAL A 409 5.25 -24.60 1.18
C VAL A 409 4.59 -25.79 0.49
N ASP A 410 4.90 -27.03 0.87
CA ASP A 410 4.36 -28.20 0.19
C ASP A 410 2.85 -28.38 0.42
N ALA A 411 2.37 -28.10 1.64
CA ALA A 411 0.94 -28.16 1.95
C ALA A 411 0.15 -27.07 1.19
N LEU A 412 0.71 -25.86 1.08
CA LEU A 412 0.15 -24.78 0.29
C LEU A 412 0.12 -25.08 -1.21
N ARG A 413 1.17 -25.72 -1.76
CA ARG A 413 1.21 -26.16 -3.16
C ARG A 413 0.11 -27.18 -3.46
N ALA A 414 -0.12 -28.12 -2.54
CA ALA A 414 -1.23 -29.07 -2.66
C ALA A 414 -2.59 -28.34 -2.65
N LEU A 415 -2.82 -27.42 -1.70
CA LEU A 415 -4.07 -26.67 -1.59
C LEU A 415 -4.32 -25.75 -2.81
N LEU A 416 -3.26 -25.14 -3.35
CA LEU A 416 -3.30 -24.32 -4.56
C LEU A 416 -3.88 -25.09 -5.76
N LEU A 417 -3.50 -26.36 -5.91
CA LEU A 417 -3.94 -27.21 -7.02
C LEU A 417 -5.27 -27.92 -6.74
N GLU A 418 -5.66 -28.07 -5.47
CA GLU A 418 -6.91 -28.71 -5.06
C GLU A 418 -8.15 -27.86 -5.37
N SER A 419 -8.05 -26.53 -5.27
CA SER A 419 -9.19 -25.62 -5.37
C SER A 419 -8.92 -24.42 -6.28
N ASP A 420 -9.85 -24.12 -7.19
CA ASP A 420 -9.90 -22.84 -7.92
C ASP A 420 -10.66 -21.74 -7.17
N GLY A 421 -11.27 -22.09 -6.03
CA GLY A 421 -12.04 -21.21 -5.16
C GLY A 421 -11.19 -20.49 -4.11
N TRP A 422 -11.86 -20.06 -3.04
CA TRP A 422 -11.26 -19.18 -2.02
C TRP A 422 -10.04 -19.79 -1.32
N ALA A 423 -10.06 -21.09 -1.06
CA ALA A 423 -8.94 -21.79 -0.42
C ALA A 423 -7.66 -21.76 -1.28
N GLY A 424 -7.79 -22.00 -2.59
CA GLY A 424 -6.65 -21.96 -3.52
C GLY A 424 -6.11 -20.54 -3.74
N ILE A 425 -6.99 -19.54 -3.71
CA ILE A 425 -6.62 -18.11 -3.73
C ILE A 425 -5.81 -17.74 -2.49
N ASN A 426 -6.26 -18.14 -1.30
CA ASN A 426 -5.51 -17.93 -0.05
C ASN A 426 -4.18 -18.69 -0.03
N ALA A 427 -4.13 -19.88 -0.62
CA ALA A 427 -2.89 -20.64 -0.75
C ALA A 427 -1.86 -19.90 -1.63
N ALA A 428 -2.31 -19.36 -2.78
CA ALA A 428 -1.46 -18.52 -3.64
C ALA A 428 -0.95 -17.30 -2.87
N PHE A 429 -1.82 -16.58 -2.15
CA PHE A 429 -1.45 -15.44 -1.34
C PHE A 429 -0.39 -15.79 -0.28
N ALA A 430 -0.62 -16.85 0.51
CA ALA A 430 0.32 -17.28 1.55
C ALA A 430 1.71 -17.61 0.99
N LEU A 431 1.79 -18.27 -0.18
CA LEU A 431 3.06 -18.51 -0.88
C LEU A 431 3.75 -17.19 -1.27
N GLY A 432 3.00 -16.15 -1.66
CA GLY A 432 3.54 -14.84 -2.01
C GLY A 432 4.11 -14.07 -0.81
N GLU A 433 3.61 -14.33 0.39
CA GLU A 433 4.09 -13.72 1.65
C GLU A 433 5.41 -14.37 2.14
N MET A 434 5.85 -15.47 1.52
CA MET A 434 7.11 -16.17 1.84
C MET A 434 8.30 -15.76 0.95
N ASP A 435 8.10 -14.86 -0.01
CA ASP A 435 9.15 -14.39 -0.93
C ASP A 435 9.85 -15.55 -1.66
N GLU A 436 11.16 -15.48 -1.86
CA GLU A 436 11.94 -16.50 -2.58
C GLU A 436 11.91 -17.90 -1.93
N VAL A 437 11.50 -18.00 -0.67
CA VAL A 437 11.33 -19.29 0.04
C VAL A 437 10.27 -20.15 -0.66
N ALA A 438 9.25 -19.53 -1.26
CA ALA A 438 8.21 -20.22 -2.01
C ALA A 438 8.58 -20.52 -3.49
N SER A 439 9.83 -20.29 -3.92
CA SER A 439 10.30 -20.65 -5.28
C SER A 439 9.98 -22.09 -5.72
N PRO A 440 9.96 -23.12 -4.85
CA PRO A 440 9.50 -24.46 -5.24
C PRO A 440 8.06 -24.54 -5.77
N ALA A 441 7.21 -23.55 -5.47
CA ALA A 441 5.83 -23.48 -5.92
C ALA A 441 5.65 -22.85 -7.31
N VAL A 442 6.71 -22.26 -7.90
CA VAL A 442 6.61 -21.56 -9.20
C VAL A 442 6.02 -22.43 -10.31
N PRO A 443 6.40 -23.72 -10.49
CA PRO A 443 5.78 -24.56 -11.51
C PRO A 443 4.27 -24.73 -11.32
N ASP A 444 3.79 -24.86 -10.08
CA ASP A 444 2.37 -25.03 -9.75
C ASP A 444 1.58 -23.73 -9.95
N LEU A 445 2.20 -22.58 -9.59
CA LEU A 445 1.65 -21.25 -9.85
C LEU A 445 1.51 -20.98 -11.36
N VAL A 446 2.51 -21.32 -12.15
CA VAL A 446 2.48 -21.15 -13.62
C VAL A 446 1.41 -22.02 -14.25
N LYS A 447 1.25 -23.24 -13.76
CA LYS A 447 0.13 -24.11 -14.16
C LYS A 447 -1.23 -23.45 -13.88
N CYS A 448 -1.38 -22.76 -12.75
CA CYS A 448 -2.61 -22.01 -12.46
C CYS A 448 -2.89 -20.89 -13.46
N LEU A 449 -1.86 -20.19 -14.00
CA LEU A 449 -2.08 -19.14 -15.00
C LEU A 449 -2.82 -19.66 -16.25
N THR A 450 -2.58 -20.92 -16.63
CA THR A 450 -3.15 -21.52 -17.85
C THR A 450 -4.41 -22.36 -17.60
N GLU A 451 -4.51 -23.03 -16.44
CA GLU A 451 -5.56 -24.03 -16.22
C GLU A 451 -6.78 -23.50 -15.47
N THR A 452 -6.63 -22.46 -14.66
CA THR A 452 -7.77 -21.93 -13.89
C THR A 452 -8.66 -21.04 -14.75
N ARG A 453 -9.97 -21.05 -14.48
CA ARG A 453 -10.91 -20.08 -15.06
C ARG A 453 -11.06 -18.81 -14.22
N SER A 454 -10.59 -18.84 -12.98
CA SER A 454 -10.74 -17.74 -12.03
C SER A 454 -9.74 -16.63 -12.31
N HIS A 455 -10.20 -15.52 -12.90
CA HIS A 455 -9.39 -14.31 -13.06
C HIS A 455 -8.81 -13.81 -11.72
N ARG A 456 -9.50 -14.11 -10.62
CA ARG A 456 -9.11 -13.76 -9.25
C ARG A 456 -7.87 -14.52 -8.82
N LYS A 457 -7.89 -15.83 -9.04
CA LYS A 457 -6.73 -16.70 -8.78
C LYS A 457 -5.55 -16.33 -9.68
N ILE A 458 -5.79 -16.02 -10.96
CA ILE A 458 -4.72 -15.56 -11.88
C ILE A 458 -4.05 -14.29 -11.36
N ARG A 459 -4.84 -13.28 -10.97
CA ARG A 459 -4.31 -12.03 -10.42
C ARG A 459 -3.51 -12.26 -9.14
N THR A 460 -4.01 -13.06 -8.19
CA THR A 460 -3.26 -13.42 -6.98
C THR A 460 -1.97 -14.17 -7.32
N VAL A 461 -2.02 -15.11 -8.27
CA VAL A 461 -0.83 -15.85 -8.74
C VAL A 461 0.21 -14.90 -9.36
N LEU A 462 -0.22 -13.90 -10.14
CA LEU A 462 0.68 -12.89 -10.70
C LEU A 462 1.35 -12.05 -9.60
N ASP A 463 0.62 -11.62 -8.58
CA ASP A 463 1.21 -10.93 -7.43
C ASP A 463 2.21 -11.83 -6.69
N THR A 464 1.83 -13.08 -6.45
CA THR A 464 2.68 -14.09 -5.80
C THR A 464 3.98 -14.34 -6.57
N LEU A 465 3.92 -14.53 -7.89
CA LEU A 465 5.11 -14.65 -8.73
C LEU A 465 5.96 -13.38 -8.65
N GLY A 466 5.33 -12.21 -8.55
CA GLY A 466 6.02 -10.92 -8.45
C GLY A 466 6.70 -10.71 -7.11
N ASN A 467 6.22 -11.38 -6.06
CA ASN A 467 6.88 -11.43 -4.75
C ASN A 467 7.98 -12.49 -4.72
N ILE A 468 7.76 -13.68 -5.29
CA ILE A 468 8.78 -14.74 -5.34
C ILE A 468 9.98 -14.31 -6.18
N ARG A 469 9.75 -13.74 -7.37
CA ARG A 469 10.71 -13.28 -8.41
C ARG A 469 11.68 -14.33 -8.96
N LYS A 470 12.12 -15.27 -8.13
CA LYS A 470 13.05 -16.34 -8.47
C LYS A 470 12.38 -17.40 -9.34
N ASP A 471 13.08 -17.82 -10.40
CA ASP A 471 12.66 -18.86 -11.35
C ASP A 471 11.35 -18.56 -12.09
N VAL A 472 10.91 -17.30 -12.12
CA VAL A 472 9.64 -16.87 -12.73
C VAL A 472 9.72 -16.90 -14.26
N PRO A 473 8.83 -17.63 -14.95
CA PRO A 473 8.86 -17.71 -16.41
C PRO A 473 8.22 -16.48 -17.06
N VAL A 474 9.06 -15.51 -17.44
CA VAL A 474 8.70 -14.24 -18.07
C VAL A 474 7.71 -14.38 -19.22
N LYS A 475 7.90 -15.39 -20.10
CA LYS A 475 7.02 -15.62 -21.25
C LYS A 475 5.61 -16.10 -20.87
N ALA A 476 5.45 -16.82 -19.77
CA ALA A 476 4.12 -17.22 -19.31
C ALA A 476 3.33 -16.00 -18.82
N ILE A 477 4.03 -15.01 -18.27
CA ILE A 477 3.43 -13.76 -17.79
C ILE A 477 3.10 -12.83 -18.97
N SER A 478 4.04 -12.61 -19.89
CA SER A 478 3.83 -11.70 -21.02
C SER A 478 2.74 -12.18 -21.99
N ALA A 479 2.50 -13.49 -22.08
CA ALA A 479 1.41 -14.06 -22.88
C ALA A 479 0.02 -13.55 -22.44
N LEU A 480 -0.16 -13.21 -21.17
CA LEU A 480 -1.46 -12.74 -20.63
C LEU A 480 -1.88 -11.36 -21.16
N PHE A 481 -0.97 -10.57 -21.74
CA PHE A 481 -1.34 -9.33 -22.41
C PHE A 481 -2.27 -9.55 -23.60
N PHE A 482 -2.13 -10.69 -24.27
CA PHE A 482 -2.84 -11.00 -25.51
C PHE A 482 -3.86 -12.12 -25.32
N GLU A 483 -4.00 -12.62 -24.09
CA GLU A 483 -5.02 -13.59 -23.79
C GLU A 483 -6.37 -12.90 -23.63
N ASP A 484 -7.39 -13.58 -24.16
CA ASP A 484 -8.77 -13.15 -24.11
C ASP A 484 -9.61 -14.36 -23.67
N ARG A 485 -10.31 -14.21 -22.54
CA ARG A 485 -11.15 -15.25 -21.96
C ARG A 485 -12.53 -14.65 -21.68
N PRO A 486 -13.63 -15.26 -22.17
CA PRO A 486 -14.98 -14.75 -21.93
C PRO A 486 -15.33 -14.58 -20.45
N GLU A 487 -14.72 -15.39 -19.56
CA GLU A 487 -14.85 -15.28 -18.11
C GLU A 487 -14.23 -14.02 -17.52
N TRP A 488 -13.46 -13.25 -18.29
CA TRP A 488 -12.80 -12.01 -17.86
C TRP A 488 -13.55 -10.74 -18.29
N ASP A 489 -14.68 -10.88 -19.00
CA ASP A 489 -15.51 -9.76 -19.45
C ASP A 489 -16.68 -9.46 -18.50
N GLU A 490 -16.55 -9.82 -17.22
CA GLU A 490 -17.57 -9.51 -16.22
C GLU A 490 -17.76 -7.99 -16.07
N ASP A 491 -19.00 -7.53 -16.16
CA ASP A 491 -19.39 -6.14 -15.92
C ASP A 491 -19.24 -5.83 -14.42
N ILE A 492 -18.13 -5.18 -14.07
CA ILE A 492 -17.89 -4.64 -12.74
C ILE A 492 -18.33 -3.17 -12.71
N HIS A 493 -18.65 -2.63 -11.53
CA HIS A 493 -19.33 -1.34 -11.34
C HIS A 493 -18.55 -0.07 -11.82
N ARG A 494 -17.53 -0.22 -12.67
CA ARG A 494 -16.64 0.81 -13.22
C ARG A 494 -16.23 0.52 -14.67
N TRP A 495 -15.44 1.43 -15.23
CA TRP A 495 -14.90 1.41 -16.59
C TRP A 495 -13.81 0.35 -16.86
N TRP A 496 -13.43 -0.46 -15.87
CA TRP A 496 -12.40 -1.50 -16.01
C TRP A 496 -13.04 -2.87 -16.02
N THR A 497 -12.35 -3.85 -16.59
CA THR A 497 -12.75 -5.25 -16.67
C THR A 497 -11.78 -6.14 -15.87
N PRO A 498 -12.17 -7.36 -15.51
CA PRO A 498 -11.21 -8.36 -15.04
C PRO A 498 -10.01 -8.54 -15.98
N THR A 499 -10.20 -8.45 -17.30
CA THR A 499 -9.13 -8.45 -18.31
C THR A 499 -8.12 -7.34 -18.06
N ASP A 500 -8.58 -6.10 -17.85
CA ASP A 500 -7.70 -4.96 -17.50
C ASP A 500 -6.91 -5.24 -16.23
N GLY A 501 -7.56 -5.86 -15.24
CA GLY A 501 -6.93 -6.31 -14.01
C GLY A 501 -5.79 -7.28 -14.27
N VAL A 502 -6.02 -8.36 -15.03
CA VAL A 502 -5.00 -9.38 -15.36
C VAL A 502 -3.81 -8.75 -16.07
N ARG A 503 -4.05 -7.94 -17.12
CA ARG A 503 -2.97 -7.29 -17.88
C ARG A 503 -2.17 -6.32 -17.04
N THR A 504 -2.82 -5.57 -16.16
CA THR A 504 -2.14 -4.65 -15.26
C THR A 504 -1.28 -5.41 -14.22
N HIS A 505 -1.74 -6.54 -13.68
CA HIS A 505 -0.92 -7.37 -12.77
C HIS A 505 0.26 -8.00 -13.51
N ALA A 506 0.08 -8.42 -14.77
CA ALA A 506 1.17 -8.95 -15.60
C ALA A 506 2.25 -7.89 -15.86
N ALA A 507 1.84 -6.68 -16.24
CA ALA A 507 2.77 -5.55 -16.43
C ALA A 507 3.47 -5.16 -15.12
N MET A 508 2.75 -5.10 -14.00
CA MET A 508 3.31 -4.79 -12.69
C MET A 508 4.32 -5.86 -12.25
N ASN A 509 4.03 -7.13 -12.49
CA ASN A 509 4.95 -8.24 -12.22
C ASN A 509 6.25 -8.09 -13.03
N LEU A 510 6.15 -7.91 -14.35
CA LEU A 510 7.32 -7.70 -15.21
C LEU A 510 8.11 -6.46 -14.79
N ALA A 511 7.45 -5.39 -14.33
CA ALA A 511 8.11 -4.23 -13.76
C ALA A 511 8.90 -4.56 -12.48
N ARG A 512 8.39 -5.45 -11.61
CA ARG A 512 9.11 -5.94 -10.41
C ARG A 512 10.29 -6.85 -10.76
N LEU A 513 10.24 -7.60 -11.85
CA LEU A 513 11.36 -8.43 -12.30
C LEU A 513 12.55 -7.59 -12.79
N GLY A 514 12.33 -6.36 -13.28
CA GLY A 514 13.40 -5.46 -13.70
C GLY A 514 14.14 -6.00 -14.93
N THR A 515 15.47 -6.10 -14.87
CA THR A 515 16.28 -6.63 -15.99
C THR A 515 15.94 -8.08 -16.34
N ASP A 516 15.45 -8.86 -15.37
CA ASP A 516 15.06 -10.25 -15.61
C ASP A 516 13.84 -10.36 -16.55
N ALA A 517 13.10 -9.27 -16.77
CA ALA A 517 11.99 -9.21 -17.73
C ALA A 517 12.43 -8.97 -19.18
N ALA A 518 13.74 -8.95 -19.50
CA ALA A 518 14.25 -8.63 -20.83
C ALA A 518 13.62 -9.47 -21.96
N ASP A 519 13.34 -10.75 -21.69
CA ASP A 519 12.70 -11.64 -22.68
C ASP A 519 11.25 -11.25 -23.00
N ALA A 520 10.61 -10.36 -22.24
CA ALA A 520 9.28 -9.81 -22.52
C ALA A 520 9.31 -8.46 -23.26
N GLU A 521 10.48 -7.93 -23.64
CA GLU A 521 10.58 -6.58 -24.22
C GLU A 521 9.63 -6.35 -25.40
N ASP A 522 9.60 -7.25 -26.39
CA ASP A 522 8.71 -7.15 -27.55
C ASP A 522 7.21 -7.14 -27.19
N ASP A 523 6.83 -7.85 -26.13
CA ASP A 523 5.45 -7.93 -25.67
C ASP A 523 5.08 -6.69 -24.85
N LEU A 524 6.02 -6.18 -24.05
CA LEU A 524 5.89 -4.92 -23.30
C LEU A 524 5.78 -3.71 -24.22
N LEU A 525 6.53 -3.69 -25.33
CA LEU A 525 6.43 -2.64 -26.35
C LEU A 525 5.02 -2.55 -26.93
N LYS A 526 4.36 -3.69 -27.17
CA LYS A 526 2.95 -3.72 -27.63
C LYS A 526 1.99 -3.32 -26.50
N ALA A 527 2.29 -3.72 -25.27
CA ALA A 527 1.46 -3.41 -24.10
C ALA A 527 1.46 -1.91 -23.72
N LEU A 528 2.38 -1.10 -24.25
CA LEU A 528 2.32 0.37 -24.14
C LEU A 528 1.00 0.94 -24.69
N ASP A 529 0.46 0.32 -25.75
CA ASP A 529 -0.78 0.73 -26.41
C ASP A 529 -2.04 0.06 -25.81
N ASP A 530 -1.94 -0.58 -24.63
CA ASP A 530 -3.08 -1.22 -23.98
C ASP A 530 -4.18 -0.18 -23.65
N PRO A 531 -5.47 -0.47 -23.91
CA PRO A 531 -6.57 0.46 -23.64
C PRO A 531 -6.69 0.82 -22.15
N CYS A 532 -6.25 -0.04 -21.23
CA CYS A 532 -6.12 0.29 -19.83
C CYS A 532 -4.79 1.00 -19.58
N GLY A 533 -4.84 2.32 -19.39
CA GLY A 533 -3.64 3.13 -19.16
C GLY A 533 -2.78 2.71 -17.96
N HIS A 534 -3.30 1.92 -17.00
CA HIS A 534 -2.48 1.36 -15.92
C HIS A 534 -1.58 0.23 -16.42
N ALA A 535 -2.06 -0.64 -17.31
CA ALA A 535 -1.25 -1.69 -17.93
C ALA A 535 -0.12 -1.06 -18.74
N GLY A 536 -0.43 -0.08 -19.59
CA GLY A 536 0.58 0.67 -20.36
C GLY A 536 1.59 1.40 -19.48
N SER A 537 1.14 2.03 -18.37
CA SER A 537 2.05 2.68 -17.42
C SER A 537 2.99 1.70 -16.73
N PHE A 538 2.52 0.51 -16.32
CA PHE A 538 3.41 -0.50 -15.75
C PHE A 538 4.31 -1.15 -16.81
N ALA A 539 3.85 -1.31 -18.05
CA ALA A 539 4.69 -1.77 -19.15
C ALA A 539 5.83 -0.79 -19.43
N MET A 540 5.54 0.52 -19.41
CA MET A 540 6.55 1.58 -19.49
C MET A 540 7.56 1.50 -18.35
N ASN A 541 7.11 1.26 -17.11
CA ASN A 541 8.02 1.05 -15.97
C ASN A 541 8.91 -0.19 -16.17
N ALA A 542 8.36 -1.30 -16.66
CA ALA A 542 9.14 -2.51 -16.95
C ALA A 542 10.20 -2.25 -18.03
N LEU A 543 9.85 -1.59 -19.13
CA LEU A 543 10.79 -1.20 -20.21
C LEU A 543 11.89 -0.28 -19.70
N GLN A 544 11.55 0.71 -18.86
CA GLN A 544 12.53 1.61 -18.25
C GLN A 544 13.57 0.83 -17.44
N ARG A 545 13.14 -0.21 -16.70
CA ARG A 545 14.00 -1.04 -15.85
C ARG A 545 14.78 -2.12 -16.60
N ILE A 546 14.24 -2.62 -17.73
CA ILE A 546 15.00 -3.43 -18.69
C ILE A 546 16.16 -2.60 -19.26
N GLY A 547 15.92 -1.33 -19.57
CA GLY A 547 16.97 -0.35 -19.87
C GLY A 547 17.71 -0.57 -21.18
N SER A 548 17.20 -1.43 -22.09
CA SER A 548 17.77 -1.58 -23.42
C SER A 548 17.57 -0.30 -24.25
N PRO A 549 18.40 -0.05 -25.29
CA PRO A 549 18.24 1.15 -26.13
C PRO A 549 16.84 1.27 -26.77
N SER A 550 16.25 0.16 -27.21
CA SER A 550 14.89 0.11 -27.76
C SER A 550 13.83 0.38 -26.69
N ALA A 551 13.96 -0.23 -25.51
CA ALA A 551 13.06 -0.01 -24.40
C ALA A 551 13.06 1.46 -23.94
N LEU A 552 14.25 2.06 -23.76
CA LEU A 552 14.37 3.48 -23.38
C LEU A 552 13.83 4.43 -24.45
N ALA A 553 14.06 4.13 -25.73
CA ALA A 553 13.51 4.92 -26.83
C ALA A 553 11.97 4.86 -26.84
N ALA A 554 11.39 3.67 -26.64
CA ALA A 554 9.94 3.49 -26.58
C ALA A 554 9.32 4.15 -25.33
N THR A 555 9.96 4.06 -24.16
CA THR A 555 9.54 4.80 -22.96
C THR A 555 9.49 6.31 -23.23
N MET A 556 10.52 6.86 -23.88
CA MET A 556 10.54 8.28 -24.24
C MET A 556 9.46 8.65 -25.24
N ASP A 557 9.23 7.83 -26.27
CA ASP A 557 8.17 8.06 -27.25
C ASP A 557 6.78 8.01 -26.61
N TYR A 558 6.53 7.00 -25.77
CA TYR A 558 5.31 6.88 -24.98
C TYR A 558 5.06 8.12 -24.12
N LEU A 559 6.03 8.55 -23.31
CA LEU A 559 5.91 9.74 -22.47
C LEU A 559 5.67 11.03 -23.28
N MET A 560 6.32 11.15 -24.44
CA MET A 560 6.13 12.30 -25.34
C MET A 560 4.73 12.33 -25.96
N SER A 561 4.11 11.17 -26.20
CA SER A 561 2.73 11.06 -26.68
C SER A 561 1.68 11.38 -25.61
N GLN A 562 1.99 11.11 -24.34
CA GLN A 562 1.09 11.30 -23.19
C GLN A 562 1.24 12.67 -22.51
N ARG A 563 2.09 13.56 -23.03
CA ARG A 563 2.33 14.89 -22.42
C ARG A 563 1.08 15.75 -22.50
N TRP A 564 0.79 16.46 -21.42
CA TRP A 564 -0.29 17.42 -21.32
C TRP A 564 0.25 18.85 -21.43
N ASP A 565 -0.30 19.67 -22.33
CA ASP A 565 0.00 21.10 -22.39
C ASP A 565 -1.03 21.88 -21.55
N ALA A 566 -0.65 22.19 -20.31
CA ALA A 566 -1.50 22.91 -19.36
C ALA A 566 -1.79 24.36 -19.77
N SER A 567 -1.12 24.91 -20.80
CA SER A 567 -1.35 26.28 -21.28
C SER A 567 -2.52 26.41 -22.26
N VAL A 568 -3.08 25.29 -22.72
CA VAL A 568 -4.13 25.25 -23.76
C VAL A 568 -5.55 25.36 -23.17
N ASP A 569 -5.69 25.50 -21.86
CA ASP A 569 -7.01 25.57 -21.22
C ASP A 569 -7.72 26.92 -21.42
N GLY A 570 -9.06 26.90 -21.46
CA GLY A 570 -9.93 28.09 -21.47
C GLY A 570 -10.28 28.73 -22.82
N VAL A 571 -9.74 28.28 -23.97
CA VAL A 571 -10.09 28.85 -25.30
C VAL A 571 -10.62 27.82 -26.29
N ARG A 572 -10.20 26.56 -26.19
CA ARG A 572 -10.77 25.45 -26.98
C ARG A 572 -10.66 24.15 -26.19
N GLN A 573 -11.77 23.74 -25.59
CA GLN A 573 -11.98 22.33 -25.27
C GLN A 573 -12.21 21.61 -26.60
N PHE A 574 -11.45 20.55 -26.86
CA PHE A 574 -11.69 19.69 -28.02
C PHE A 574 -13.07 19.06 -27.99
#